data_AF-A0A962MGV0-F1
#
_entry.id   AF-A0A962MGV0-F1
#
_cell.length_a   1.000
_cell.length_b   1.000
_cell.length_c   1.000
_cell.angle_alpha   90.00
_cell.angle_beta   90.00
_cell.angle_gamma   90.00
#
_symmetry.space_group_name_H-M   'P 1'
#
loop_
_entity.id
_entity.type
_entity.pdbx_description
1 polymer ?
#
loop_
_entity_poly.entity_id
_entity_poly.type
_entity_poly.pdbx_seq_one_letter_code
_entity_poly.pdbx_strand_id
1 'polypeptide(L)'
;MPVPDLPVAEPVPARTESWLWLLPLLALAVVFWLGWQSWSGQDIPISIRFSEGHGLKPGDTVRYRGVAVGSVERIRLNRALDGVTIDLRLQPDAAALARSGSRFWIVRPQLDLSGVSGLDTLVGANYIGVLPGAGEQQRSFIGL
;
A
#
# COMPACT_ATOMS: atom_id res chain seq x y z
N MET A 1 -19.99 1.63 -86.02
CA MET A 1 -20.06 0.44 -85.16
C MET A 1 -20.63 0.88 -83.82
N PRO A 2 -21.68 0.24 -83.29
CA PRO A 2 -22.24 0.59 -81.99
C PRO A 2 -21.31 0.10 -80.86
N VAL A 3 -21.15 0.93 -79.82
CA VAL A 3 -20.32 0.62 -78.65
C VAL A 3 -21.12 -0.33 -77.74
N PRO A 4 -20.54 -1.43 -77.22
CA PRO A 4 -21.25 -2.30 -76.29
C PRO A 4 -21.51 -1.58 -74.97
N ASP A 5 -22.77 -1.58 -74.50
CA ASP A 5 -23.12 -1.08 -73.17
C ASP A 5 -22.47 -1.95 -72.10
N LEU A 6 -21.60 -1.34 -71.29
CA LEU A 6 -20.98 -2.01 -70.15
C LEU A 6 -21.98 -2.06 -68.99
N PRO A 7 -22.09 -3.20 -68.28
CA PRO A 7 -22.95 -3.28 -67.10
C PRO A 7 -22.50 -2.26 -66.06
N VAL A 8 -23.37 -1.29 -65.77
CA VAL A 8 -23.13 -0.29 -64.73
C VAL A 8 -23.13 -1.02 -63.39
N ALA A 9 -21.99 -0.98 -62.69
CA ALA A 9 -21.85 -1.57 -61.37
C ALA A 9 -22.73 -0.80 -60.38
N GLU A 10 -23.76 -1.46 -59.85
CA GLU A 10 -24.53 -0.92 -58.72
C GLU A 10 -23.68 -1.06 -57.44
N PRO A 11 -23.41 0.03 -56.70
CA PRO A 11 -22.66 -0.05 -55.45
C PRO A 11 -23.51 -0.75 -54.39
N VAL A 12 -23.20 -2.03 -54.12
CA VAL A 12 -23.77 -2.76 -52.97
C VAL A 12 -23.20 -2.14 -51.69
N PRO A 13 -24.02 -1.58 -50.79
CA PRO A 13 -23.53 -1.00 -49.55
C PRO A 13 -22.99 -2.10 -48.64
N ALA A 14 -21.68 -2.10 -48.39
CA ALA A 14 -21.04 -2.97 -47.41
C ALA A 14 -21.49 -2.55 -46.00
N ARG A 15 -22.43 -3.30 -45.42
CA ARG A 15 -22.73 -3.24 -43.99
C ARG A 15 -21.66 -4.03 -43.24
N THR A 16 -20.61 -3.36 -42.81
CA THR A 16 -19.57 -3.97 -41.97
C THR A 16 -19.32 -3.20 -40.68
N GLU A 17 -19.47 -3.94 -39.58
CA GLU A 17 -18.49 -4.01 -38.48
C GLU A 17 -18.40 -2.87 -37.45
N SER A 18 -19.54 -2.32 -37.02
CA SER A 18 -19.56 -1.52 -35.77
C SER A 18 -19.60 -2.38 -34.50
N TRP A 19 -20.03 -3.65 -34.60
CA TRP A 19 -20.06 -4.55 -33.43
C TRP A 19 -18.66 -5.03 -33.03
N LEU A 20 -17.75 -5.25 -34.00
CA LEU A 20 -16.38 -5.68 -33.71
C LEU A 20 -15.57 -4.61 -32.96
N TRP A 21 -15.96 -3.33 -33.05
CA TRP A 21 -15.40 -2.23 -32.26
C TRP A 21 -15.94 -2.12 -30.82
N LEU A 22 -17.01 -2.83 -30.48
CA LEU A 22 -17.46 -2.93 -29.09
C LEU A 22 -16.47 -3.71 -28.24
N LEU A 23 -15.77 -4.70 -28.82
CA LEU A 23 -14.75 -5.48 -28.11
C LEU A 23 -13.57 -4.60 -27.59
N PRO A 24 -12.88 -3.79 -28.42
CA PRO A 24 -11.83 -2.90 -27.92
C PRO A 24 -12.37 -1.81 -27.00
N LEU A 25 -13.58 -1.30 -27.23
CA LEU A 25 -14.19 -0.28 -26.38
C LEU A 25 -14.56 -0.86 -25.01
N LEU A 26 -15.06 -2.09 -24.95
CA LEU A 26 -15.31 -2.85 -23.73
C LEU A 26 -13.99 -3.15 -23.00
N ALA A 27 -12.95 -3.60 -23.72
CA ALA A 27 -11.64 -3.83 -23.13
C ALA A 27 -11.06 -2.54 -22.52
N LEU A 28 -11.19 -1.41 -23.21
CA LEU A 28 -10.76 -0.10 -22.73
C LEU A 28 -11.60 0.34 -21.52
N ALA A 29 -12.92 0.10 -21.52
CA ALA A 29 -13.78 0.37 -20.38
C ALA A 29 -13.40 -0.47 -19.16
N VAL A 30 -13.04 -1.76 -19.34
CA VAL A 30 -12.56 -2.63 -18.25
C VAL A 30 -11.21 -2.15 -17.72
N VAL A 31 -10.27 -1.78 -18.58
CA VAL A 31 -8.97 -1.20 -18.17
C VAL A 31 -9.18 0.12 -17.42
N PHE A 32 -10.07 0.98 -17.94
CA PHE A 32 -10.42 2.24 -17.31
C PHE A 32 -11.06 2.01 -15.94
N TRP A 33 -11.98 1.06 -15.83
CA TRP A 33 -12.64 0.67 -14.58
C TRP A 33 -11.63 0.12 -13.56
N LEU A 34 -10.80 -0.85 -13.95
CA LEU A 34 -9.81 -1.46 -13.06
C LEU A 34 -8.74 -0.46 -12.62
N GLY A 35 -8.29 0.40 -13.54
CA GLY A 35 -7.38 1.50 -13.22
C GLY A 35 -7.99 2.43 -12.18
N TRP A 36 -9.28 2.77 -12.34
CA TRP A 36 -9.98 3.68 -11.45
C TRP A 36 -10.28 3.10 -10.08
N GLN A 37 -10.53 1.80 -10.00
CA GLN A 37 -10.72 1.11 -8.73
C GLN A 37 -9.41 0.94 -7.94
N SER A 38 -8.25 0.91 -8.62
CA SER A 38 -6.95 0.69 -7.97
C SER A 38 -6.38 1.89 -7.18
N TRP A 39 -7.11 3.01 -7.10
CA TRP A 39 -6.71 4.19 -6.32
C TRP A 39 -7.35 4.26 -4.92
N SER A 40 -7.78 3.12 -4.37
CA SER A 40 -8.49 3.04 -3.09
C SER A 40 -7.58 2.70 -1.89
N GLY A 41 -6.47 3.42 -1.76
CA GLY A 41 -5.57 3.31 -0.60
C GLY A 41 -4.74 4.58 -0.41
N GLN A 42 -5.37 5.67 0.04
CA GLN A 42 -4.63 6.85 0.51
C GLN A 42 -4.05 6.57 1.89
N ASP A 43 -3.07 5.66 1.96
CA ASP A 43 -2.39 5.34 3.20
C ASP A 43 -1.63 6.57 3.68
N ILE A 44 -1.66 6.84 4.99
CA ILE A 44 -1.12 8.05 5.59
C ILE A 44 0.37 7.83 5.89
N PRO A 45 1.29 8.51 5.19
CA PRO A 45 2.71 8.38 5.47
C PRO A 45 3.06 9.11 6.77
N ILE A 46 3.82 8.43 7.63
CA ILE A 46 4.29 8.94 8.91
C ILE A 46 5.78 8.65 9.04
N SER A 47 6.53 9.61 9.55
CA SER A 47 7.94 9.43 9.86
C SER A 47 8.13 9.44 11.38
N ILE A 48 8.80 8.41 11.90
CA ILE A 48 9.09 8.27 13.32
C ILE A 48 10.58 8.19 13.52
N ARG A 49 11.12 9.00 14.42
CA ARG A 49 12.53 8.98 14.78
C ARG A 49 12.74 8.17 16.05
N PHE A 50 13.61 7.16 15.97
CA PHE A 50 14.05 6.36 17.11
C PHE A 50 15.56 6.55 17.32
N SER A 51 16.01 6.43 18.57
CA SER A 51 17.44 6.35 18.89
C SER A 51 18.06 5.05 18.38
N GLU A 52 17.31 3.95 18.43
CA GLU A 52 17.75 2.63 18.01
C GLU A 52 16.71 1.95 17.11
N GLY A 53 17.14 1.41 15.97
CA GLY A 53 16.29 0.67 15.04
C GLY A 53 16.49 -0.85 15.08
N HIS A 54 17.14 -1.37 16.12
CA HIS A 54 17.60 -2.76 16.15
C HIS A 54 16.43 -3.75 16.05
N GLY A 55 16.46 -4.58 15.00
CA GLY A 55 15.51 -5.66 14.77
C GLY A 55 14.32 -5.30 13.87
N LEU A 56 14.04 -4.02 13.61
CA LEU A 56 12.99 -3.64 12.68
C LEU A 56 13.43 -3.82 11.23
N LYS A 57 12.50 -4.26 10.38
CA LYS A 57 12.70 -4.43 8.93
C LYS A 57 11.55 -3.78 8.15
N PRO A 58 11.80 -3.33 6.91
CA PRO A 58 10.72 -3.00 6.00
C PRO A 58 9.73 -4.17 5.90
N GLY A 59 8.43 -3.87 5.99
CA GLY A 59 7.36 -4.86 6.04
C GLY A 59 6.87 -5.21 7.45
N ASP A 60 7.58 -4.83 8.51
CA ASP A 60 7.11 -5.04 9.88
C ASP A 60 5.78 -4.32 10.12
N THR A 61 4.90 -4.95 10.89
CA THR A 61 3.53 -4.45 11.11
C THR A 61 3.50 -3.39 12.21
N VAL A 62 2.68 -2.36 12.03
CA VAL A 62 2.31 -1.43 13.10
C VAL A 62 1.00 -1.93 13.71
N ARG A 63 0.97 -2.10 15.04
CA ARG A 63 -0.18 -2.66 15.75
C ARG A 63 -0.71 -1.73 16.83
N TYR A 64 -2.04 -1.57 16.84
CA TYR A 64 -2.79 -0.95 17.93
C TYR A 64 -3.63 -2.01 18.63
N ARG A 65 -3.40 -2.22 19.93
CA ARG A 65 -4.15 -3.24 20.71
C ARG A 65 -4.19 -4.63 20.06
N GLY A 66 -3.09 -5.03 19.40
CA GLY A 66 -2.98 -6.31 18.71
C GLY A 66 -3.51 -6.33 17.27
N VAL A 67 -4.21 -5.29 16.82
CA VAL A 67 -4.74 -5.16 15.45
C VAL A 67 -3.70 -4.50 14.55
N ALA A 68 -3.49 -5.05 13.36
CA ALA A 68 -2.61 -4.47 12.33
C ALA A 68 -3.25 -3.21 11.75
N VAL A 69 -2.57 -2.06 11.90
CA VAL A 69 -3.07 -0.73 11.51
C VAL A 69 -2.17 -0.03 10.49
N GLY A 70 -1.07 -0.67 10.10
CA GLY A 70 -0.10 -0.13 9.15
C GLY A 70 1.12 -1.02 9.01
N SER A 71 2.10 -0.54 8.25
CA SER A 71 3.34 -1.25 7.97
C SER A 71 4.53 -0.31 7.81
N VAL A 72 5.71 -0.78 8.17
CA VAL A 72 6.98 -0.09 7.94
C VAL A 72 7.33 -0.15 6.46
N GLU A 73 7.55 1.01 5.84
CA GLU A 73 7.92 1.12 4.42
C GLU A 73 9.44 1.20 4.25
N ARG A 74 10.10 2.05 5.05
CA ARG A 74 11.53 2.30 4.90
C ARG A 74 12.17 2.64 6.24
N ILE A 75 13.40 2.21 6.42
CA ILE A 75 14.24 2.57 7.56
C ILE A 75 15.47 3.29 7.00
N ARG A 76 15.75 4.49 7.53
CA ARG A 76 16.89 5.31 7.12
C ARG A 76 17.68 5.71 8.35
N LEU A 77 19.00 5.77 8.22
CA LEU A 77 19.82 6.36 9.26
C LEU A 77 19.66 7.89 9.23
N ASN A 78 19.59 8.53 10.39
CA ASN A 78 19.57 9.99 10.44
C ASN A 78 20.91 10.57 9.95
N ARG A 79 20.90 11.81 9.44
CA ARG A 79 22.10 12.51 8.95
C ARG A 79 23.22 12.62 10.00
N ALA A 80 22.88 12.69 11.28
CA ALA A 80 23.86 12.77 12.37
C ALA A 80 24.34 11.40 12.86
N LEU A 81 23.86 10.29 12.26
CA LEU A 81 24.13 8.90 12.66
C LEU A 81 23.82 8.57 14.13
N ASP A 82 23.05 9.42 14.80
CA ASP A 82 22.64 9.33 16.21
C ASP A 82 21.31 8.55 16.40
N GLY A 83 20.74 8.04 15.31
CA GLY A 83 19.49 7.29 15.34
C GLY A 83 18.96 6.96 13.95
N VAL A 84 17.74 6.43 13.92
CA VAL A 84 17.05 6.02 12.70
C VAL A 84 15.74 6.78 12.52
N THR A 85 15.42 7.08 11.27
CA THR A 85 14.10 7.55 10.84
C THR A 85 13.39 6.42 10.13
N ILE A 86 12.22 6.06 10.64
CA ILE A 86 11.37 5.00 10.12
C ILE A 86 10.18 5.66 9.44
N ASP A 87 10.07 5.44 8.14
CA ASP A 87 8.89 5.81 7.36
C ASP A 87 7.93 4.62 7.37
N LEU A 88 6.71 4.86 7.82
CA LEU A 88 5.64 3.86 7.86
C LEU A 88 4.37 4.44 7.24
N ARG A 89 3.49 3.55 6.78
CA ARG A 89 2.18 3.91 6.25
C ARG A 89 1.11 3.35 7.16
N LEU A 90 0.24 4.23 7.64
CA LEU A 90 -0.97 3.84 8.35
C LEU A 90 -2.13 3.70 7.38
N GLN A 91 -3.00 2.75 7.66
CA GLN A 91 -4.25 2.59 6.95
C GLN A 91 -5.19 3.79 7.24
N PRO A 92 -6.11 4.13 6.32
CA PRO A 92 -7.00 5.28 6.50
C PRO A 92 -7.90 5.23 7.75
N ASP A 93 -8.28 4.03 8.18
CA ASP A 93 -9.04 3.77 9.42
C ASP A 93 -8.23 4.07 10.69
N ALA A 94 -6.90 3.96 10.60
CA ALA A 94 -5.94 4.25 11.65
C ALA A 94 -5.47 5.71 11.69
N ALA A 95 -6.06 6.61 10.88
CA ALA A 95 -5.72 8.03 10.84
C ALA A 95 -5.77 8.71 12.23
N ALA A 96 -6.69 8.26 13.10
CA ALA A 96 -6.83 8.78 14.45
C ALA A 96 -5.63 8.49 15.38
N LEU A 97 -4.74 7.57 15.00
CA LEU A 97 -3.52 7.25 15.74
C LEU A 97 -2.38 8.24 15.42
N ALA A 98 -2.48 8.99 14.32
CA ALA A 98 -1.49 9.98 13.90
C ALA A 98 -1.75 11.34 14.57
N ARG A 99 -1.68 11.39 15.90
CA ARG A 99 -1.98 12.60 16.69
C ARG A 99 -0.85 13.01 17.61
N SER A 100 -0.72 14.30 17.88
CA SER A 100 0.21 14.82 18.86
C SER A 100 -0.01 14.16 20.23
N GLY A 101 1.10 13.77 20.85
CA GLY A 101 1.12 12.95 22.07
C GLY A 101 0.98 11.44 21.84
N SER A 102 0.89 10.98 20.57
CA SER A 102 0.91 9.54 20.29
C SER A 102 2.28 8.96 20.57
N ARG A 103 2.28 7.78 21.19
CA ARG A 103 3.50 7.08 21.59
C ARG A 103 3.68 5.86 20.70
N PHE A 104 4.86 5.73 20.14
CA PHE A 104 5.27 4.60 19.33
C PHE A 104 6.45 3.92 20.01
N TRP A 105 6.42 2.60 20.10
CA TRP A 105 7.51 1.82 20.70
C TRP A 105 7.71 0.52 19.94
N ILE A 106 8.93 -0.02 20.01
CA ILE A 106 9.28 -1.28 19.36
C ILE A 106 8.99 -2.42 20.33
N VAL A 107 8.15 -3.37 19.92
CA VAL A 107 7.92 -4.59 20.70
C VAL A 107 8.77 -5.71 20.12
N ARG A 108 9.66 -6.24 20.97
CA ARG A 108 10.52 -7.38 20.67
C ARG A 108 9.96 -8.62 21.38
N PRO A 109 9.63 -9.71 20.66
CA PRO A 109 9.28 -10.95 21.32
C PRO A 109 10.51 -11.49 22.05
N GLN A 110 10.38 -11.70 23.36
CA GLN A 110 11.41 -12.36 24.15
C GLN A 110 11.22 -13.87 24.00
N LEU A 111 12.25 -14.56 23.52
CA LEU A 111 12.29 -16.01 23.46
C LEU A 111 12.64 -16.54 24.85
N ASP A 112 11.71 -17.26 25.47
CA ASP A 112 12.01 -18.10 26.62
C ASP A 112 12.29 -19.52 26.11
N LEU A 113 13.56 -19.94 26.19
CA LEU A 113 14.04 -21.23 25.69
C LEU A 113 13.79 -22.37 26.70
N SER A 114 13.09 -22.12 27.81
CA SER A 114 13.00 -23.05 28.94
C SER A 114 11.90 -24.11 28.82
N GLY A 115 11.04 -24.08 27.80
CA GLY A 115 9.93 -25.01 27.67
C GLY A 115 9.79 -25.59 26.27
N VAL A 116 10.21 -26.84 26.11
CA VAL A 116 9.96 -27.74 24.97
C VAL A 116 10.73 -27.43 23.67
N SER A 117 11.81 -28.21 23.48
CA SER A 117 12.56 -28.35 22.23
C SER A 117 11.62 -28.88 21.13
N GLY A 118 11.38 -28.10 20.07
CA GLY A 118 10.48 -28.48 18.96
C GLY A 118 9.69 -27.35 18.28
N LEU A 119 9.83 -26.09 18.70
CA LEU A 119 9.15 -24.91 18.14
C LEU A 119 10.13 -23.89 17.52
N ASP A 120 11.21 -24.34 16.88
CA ASP A 120 12.25 -23.51 16.24
C ASP A 120 11.74 -22.55 15.13
N THR A 121 10.45 -22.50 14.83
CA THR A 121 9.92 -21.96 13.56
C THR A 121 8.89 -20.84 13.65
N LEU A 122 8.61 -20.23 14.80
CA LEU A 122 7.72 -19.06 14.87
C LEU A 122 8.33 -17.93 15.69
N VAL A 123 9.48 -17.41 15.22
CA VAL A 123 9.95 -16.10 15.65
C VAL A 123 8.93 -15.07 15.16
N GLY A 124 8.17 -14.48 16.08
CA GLY A 124 7.28 -13.38 15.75
C GLY A 124 8.07 -12.23 15.12
N ALA A 125 7.59 -11.68 14.01
CA ALA A 125 8.18 -10.47 13.45
C ALA A 125 8.12 -9.33 14.49
N ASN A 126 9.18 -8.53 14.57
CA ASN A 126 9.15 -7.32 15.38
C ASN A 126 8.01 -6.44 14.88
N TYR A 127 7.38 -5.73 15.80
CA TYR A 127 6.26 -4.86 15.44
C TYR A 127 6.34 -3.56 16.23
N ILE A 128 5.75 -2.52 15.65
CA ILE A 128 5.67 -1.22 16.30
C ILE A 128 4.31 -1.13 17.00
N GLY A 129 4.33 -0.96 18.31
CA GLY A 129 3.15 -0.61 19.09
C GLY A 129 2.85 0.88 18.97
N VAL A 130 1.57 1.22 18.93
CA VAL A 130 1.11 2.62 18.96
C VAL A 130 0.10 2.83 20.07
N LEU A 131 0.10 4.03 20.65
CA LEU A 131 -0.95 4.51 21.54
C LEU A 131 -1.31 5.94 21.12
N PRO A 132 -2.59 6.26 20.83
CA PRO A 132 -2.98 7.58 20.39
C PRO A 132 -2.86 8.61 21.51
N GLY A 133 -2.43 9.82 21.12
CA GLY A 133 -2.50 11.02 21.95
C GLY A 133 -3.84 11.76 21.79
N ALA A 134 -4.03 12.79 22.61
CA ALA A 134 -5.22 13.64 22.59
C ALA A 134 -5.07 14.93 21.77
N GLY A 135 -3.90 15.16 21.14
CA GLY A 135 -3.60 16.39 20.42
C GLY A 135 -4.07 16.41 18.96
N GLU A 136 -3.61 17.43 18.23
CA GLU A 136 -3.90 17.64 16.81
C GLU A 136 -3.22 16.60 15.90
N GLN A 137 -3.63 16.50 14.64
CA GLN A 137 -3.00 15.57 13.70
C GLN A 137 -1.52 15.91 13.49
N GLN A 138 -0.67 14.88 13.54
CA GLN A 138 0.77 15.02 13.37
C GLN A 138 1.31 13.87 12.52
N ARG A 139 2.34 14.14 11.70
CA ARG A 139 2.96 13.13 10.81
C ARG A 139 4.41 12.81 11.16
N SER A 140 4.96 13.50 12.16
CA SER A 140 6.33 13.33 12.64
C SER A 140 6.29 13.02 14.13
N PHE A 141 6.90 11.92 14.53
CA PHE A 141 6.90 11.45 15.91
C PHE A 141 8.30 11.09 16.40
N ILE A 142 8.47 11.15 17.71
CA ILE A 142 9.64 10.60 18.40
C ILE A 142 9.19 9.29 19.04
N GLY A 143 9.86 8.21 18.68
CA GLY A 143 9.65 6.89 19.24
C GLY A 143 10.34 6.71 20.59
N LEU A 144 9.79 5.79 21.39
CA LEU A 144 10.30 5.38 22.70
C LEU A 144 11.22 4.16 22.60
#